data_AF-A0A2G8L957-F1
#
_entry.id   AF-A0A2G8L957-F1
#
_cell.length_a   1.000
_cell.length_b   1.000
_cell.length_c   1.000
_cell.angle_alpha   90.00
_cell.angle_beta   90.00
_cell.angle_gamma   90.00
#
_symmetry.space_group_name_H-M   'P 1'
#
loop_
_entity.id
_entity.type
_entity.pdbx_description
1 polymer ?
#
loop_
_entity_poly.entity_id
_entity_poly.type
_entity_poly.pdbx_seq_one_letter_code
_entity_poly.pdbx_strand_id
1 'polypeptide(L)'
;NRVAMAFLAVVLIYAVFAVTHNRLPNYELLSSQLIQTRRNKELRRDPFPAPFDADTPCTPTTNVFFVKTHKTGSTTLQSIVNRFGFIRNLSFAFRRQDPRGHVTFKDFSKASPREMFFPPIHDRITCTFRGYNISTVHIAYNRQIANSYMTEGTKYISLLREPVSQWLSAYQFFKLDKLTRDHSMETLLDKKNDYWRSNLYSRNLQSLDLGLRVNQFEDMALSNNDF
;
A
#
# COMPACT_ATOMS: atom_id res chain seq x y z
N ASN A 1 -49.24 -32.57 22.30
CA ASN A 1 -48.23 -31.78 23.02
C ASN A 1 -47.61 -30.73 22.08
N ARG A 2 -48.30 -29.60 21.87
CA ARG A 2 -47.90 -28.57 20.88
C ARG A 2 -46.69 -27.72 21.33
N VAL A 3 -46.49 -27.59 22.64
CA VAL A 3 -45.39 -26.82 23.24
C VAL A 3 -44.03 -27.52 23.01
N ALA A 4 -43.98 -28.85 23.10
CA ALA A 4 -42.75 -29.62 22.86
C ALA A 4 -42.28 -29.53 21.40
N MET A 5 -43.21 -29.50 20.44
CA MET A 5 -42.88 -29.34 19.02
C MET A 5 -42.35 -27.93 18.70
N ALA A 6 -42.88 -26.90 19.35
CA ALA A 6 -42.39 -25.54 19.21
C ALA A 6 -40.95 -25.38 19.79
N PHE A 7 -40.67 -26.00 20.92
CA PHE A 7 -39.33 -26.01 21.52
C PHE A 7 -38.30 -26.70 20.63
N LEU A 8 -38.63 -27.86 20.06
CA LEU A 8 -37.75 -28.57 19.13
C LEU A 8 -37.46 -27.75 17.85
N ALA A 9 -38.47 -27.05 17.33
CA ALA A 9 -38.30 -26.19 16.16
C ALA A 9 -37.34 -25.02 16.46
N VAL A 10 -37.46 -24.36 17.62
CA VAL A 10 -36.57 -23.26 18.01
C VAL A 10 -35.14 -23.75 18.20
N VAL A 11 -34.95 -24.91 18.83
CA VAL A 11 -33.61 -25.50 19.03
C VAL A 11 -32.98 -25.88 17.69
N LEU A 12 -33.74 -26.45 16.75
CA LEU A 12 -33.26 -26.76 15.41
C LEU A 12 -32.89 -25.51 14.62
N ILE A 13 -33.70 -24.46 14.69
CA ILE A 13 -33.39 -23.17 14.03
C ILE A 13 -32.11 -22.58 14.61
N TYR A 14 -31.94 -22.60 15.93
CA TYR A 14 -30.75 -22.08 16.59
C TYR A 14 -29.50 -22.93 16.26
N ALA A 15 -29.65 -24.25 16.22
CA ALA A 15 -28.57 -25.16 15.84
C ALA A 15 -28.16 -24.98 14.37
N VAL A 16 -29.11 -24.83 13.46
CA VAL A 16 -28.84 -24.53 12.04
C VAL A 16 -28.16 -23.17 11.91
N PHE A 17 -28.65 -22.14 12.60
CA PHE A 17 -28.05 -20.80 12.61
C PHE A 17 -26.62 -20.80 13.16
N ALA A 18 -26.37 -21.53 14.26
CA ALA A 18 -25.03 -21.67 14.83
C ALA A 18 -24.08 -22.43 13.90
N VAL A 19 -24.57 -23.47 13.21
CA VAL A 19 -23.76 -24.25 12.25
C VAL A 19 -23.47 -23.45 10.97
N THR A 20 -24.40 -22.63 10.49
CA THR A 20 -24.19 -21.81 9.29
C THR A 20 -23.34 -20.57 9.55
N HIS A 21 -23.44 -19.95 10.74
CA HIS A 21 -22.63 -18.77 11.08
C HIS A 21 -21.25 -19.08 11.66
N ASN A 22 -21.00 -20.28 12.20
CA ASN A 22 -19.65 -20.70 12.60
C ASN A 22 -18.82 -21.28 11.44
N ARG A 23 -19.38 -21.37 10.23
CA ARG A 23 -18.65 -21.76 9.01
C ARG A 23 -18.29 -20.53 8.18
N LEU A 24 -17.59 -19.57 8.77
CA LEU A 24 -16.76 -18.70 7.93
C LEU A 24 -15.58 -19.55 7.46
N PRO A 25 -15.41 -19.81 6.15
CA PRO A 25 -14.21 -20.47 5.67
C PRO A 25 -13.00 -19.64 6.12
N ASN A 26 -11.98 -20.29 6.68
CA ASN A 26 -10.70 -19.66 7.02
C ASN A 26 -10.00 -19.24 5.71
N TYR A 27 -10.45 -18.14 5.12
CA TYR A 27 -9.92 -17.56 3.89
C TYR A 27 -8.45 -17.18 4.04
N GLU A 28 -8.01 -16.87 5.26
CA GLU A 28 -6.60 -16.66 5.59
C GLU A 28 -5.76 -17.92 5.37
N LEU A 29 -6.29 -19.10 5.69
CA LEU A 29 -5.59 -20.37 5.51
C LEU A 29 -5.56 -20.78 4.02
N LEU A 30 -6.67 -20.64 3.31
CA LEU A 30 -6.74 -20.95 1.88
C LEU A 30 -5.90 -19.98 1.03
N SER A 31 -5.95 -18.68 1.33
CA SER A 31 -5.13 -17.69 0.66
C SER A 31 -3.65 -17.88 0.95
N SER A 32 -3.25 -18.14 2.20
CA SER A 32 -1.85 -18.43 2.54
C SER A 32 -1.34 -19.69 1.82
N GLN A 33 -2.15 -20.76 1.75
CA GLN A 33 -1.80 -21.96 0.99
C GLN A 33 -1.63 -21.69 -0.52
N LEU A 34 -2.52 -20.93 -1.14
CA LEU A 34 -2.44 -20.58 -2.57
C LEU A 34 -1.24 -19.66 -2.87
N ILE A 35 -1.00 -18.66 -2.01
CA ILE A 35 0.15 -17.74 -2.09
C ILE A 35 1.46 -18.51 -1.94
N GLN A 36 1.53 -19.43 -0.98
CA GLN A 36 2.73 -20.23 -0.73
C GLN A 36 2.99 -21.21 -1.89
N THR A 37 1.95 -21.79 -2.47
CA THR A 37 2.05 -22.66 -3.65
C THR A 37 2.53 -21.91 -4.88
N ARG A 38 2.01 -20.68 -5.14
CA ARG A 38 2.52 -19.81 -6.22
C ARG A 38 3.97 -19.37 -5.98
N ARG A 39 4.30 -18.92 -4.76
CA ARG A 39 5.65 -18.52 -4.37
C ARG A 39 6.66 -19.64 -4.57
N ASN A 40 6.32 -20.87 -4.18
CA ASN A 40 7.17 -22.04 -4.38
C ASN A 40 7.38 -22.38 -5.86
N LYS A 41 6.44 -22.00 -6.74
CA LYS A 41 6.53 -22.18 -8.20
C LYS A 41 7.38 -21.09 -8.87
N GLU A 42 7.39 -19.88 -8.32
CA GLU A 42 8.18 -18.74 -8.81
C GLU A 42 9.64 -18.76 -8.29
N LEU A 43 9.86 -19.08 -7.01
CA LEU A 43 11.21 -19.24 -6.41
C LEU A 43 12.06 -20.34 -7.06
N ARG A 44 11.44 -21.21 -7.87
CA ARG A 44 12.13 -22.26 -8.63
C ARG A 44 12.68 -21.78 -9.98
N ARG A 45 12.36 -20.56 -10.43
CA ARG A 45 12.69 -20.13 -11.80
C ARG A 45 13.98 -19.33 -11.93
N ASP A 46 14.37 -18.56 -10.92
CA ASP A 46 15.56 -17.72 -11.03
C ASP A 46 16.50 -17.97 -9.85
N PRO A 47 17.76 -18.37 -10.09
CA PRO A 47 18.80 -18.28 -9.07
C PRO A 47 18.83 -16.82 -8.59
N PHE A 48 18.81 -16.63 -7.27
CA PHE A 48 19.11 -15.33 -6.70
C PHE A 48 20.43 -14.85 -7.34
N PRO A 49 20.52 -13.61 -7.85
CA PRO A 49 21.77 -13.10 -8.37
C PRO A 49 22.86 -13.35 -7.33
N ALA A 50 24.03 -13.77 -7.81
CA ALA A 50 25.17 -14.12 -6.97
C ALA A 50 25.37 -13.06 -5.87
N PRO A 51 25.84 -13.45 -4.67
CA PRO A 51 26.11 -12.51 -3.60
C PRO A 51 26.85 -11.31 -4.18
N PHE A 52 26.34 -10.10 -3.94
CA PHE A 52 27.00 -8.86 -4.33
C PHE A 52 28.50 -8.99 -4.05
N ASP A 53 29.35 -8.74 -5.08
CA ASP A 53 30.79 -8.73 -4.94
C ASP A 53 31.16 -7.82 -3.77
N ALA A 54 31.50 -8.42 -2.64
CA ALA A 54 31.71 -7.75 -1.36
C ALA A 54 32.94 -6.81 -1.38
N ASP A 55 33.73 -6.87 -2.45
CA ASP A 55 34.98 -6.14 -2.63
C ASP A 55 34.82 -4.77 -3.30
N THR A 56 33.61 -4.39 -3.75
CA THR A 56 33.39 -3.02 -4.25
C THR A 56 33.04 -2.08 -3.09
N PRO A 57 33.89 -1.10 -2.72
CA PRO A 57 33.55 -0.13 -1.70
C PRO A 57 32.32 0.67 -2.12
N CYS A 58 31.21 0.50 -1.40
CA CYS A 58 29.96 1.19 -1.67
C CYS A 58 29.83 2.46 -0.82
N THR A 59 29.40 3.55 -1.44
CA THR A 59 29.08 4.79 -0.73
C THR A 59 27.58 4.86 -0.44
N PRO A 60 27.16 5.17 0.80
CA PRO A 60 25.75 5.19 1.15
C PRO A 60 25.04 6.34 0.41
N THR A 61 23.91 6.04 -0.22
CA THR A 61 23.04 7.06 -0.81
C THR A 61 22.25 7.77 0.29
N THR A 62 22.40 9.08 0.40
CA THR A 62 21.68 9.92 1.38
C THR A 62 20.44 10.60 0.82
N ASN A 63 20.33 10.70 -0.52
CA ASN A 63 19.22 11.32 -1.20
C ASN A 63 18.25 10.25 -1.73
N VAL A 64 17.16 9.99 -1.01
CA VAL A 64 16.22 8.91 -1.28
C VAL A 64 14.77 9.42 -1.30
N PHE A 65 14.08 9.15 -2.40
CA PHE A 65 12.63 9.29 -2.49
C PHE A 65 12.00 7.91 -2.43
N PHE A 66 11.30 7.61 -1.35
CA PHE A 66 10.56 6.37 -1.21
C PHE A 66 9.12 6.56 -1.68
N VAL A 67 8.80 5.98 -2.84
CA VAL A 67 7.43 5.87 -3.35
C VAL A 67 6.69 4.85 -2.49
N LYS A 68 6.05 5.36 -1.44
CA LYS A 68 5.35 4.55 -0.45
C LYS A 68 4.05 3.99 -1.04
N THR A 69 4.03 2.68 -1.28
CA THR A 69 2.85 1.95 -1.77
C THR A 69 2.01 1.39 -0.63
N HIS A 70 0.69 1.30 -0.83
CA HIS A 70 -0.26 0.77 0.14
C HIS A 70 -0.06 -0.73 0.34
N LYS A 71 -0.07 -1.16 1.61
CA LYS A 71 -0.17 -2.58 2.02
C LYS A 71 0.96 -3.50 1.51
N THR A 72 2.12 -2.92 1.24
CA THR A 72 3.35 -3.61 0.80
C THR A 72 4.38 -3.82 1.91
N GLY A 73 4.04 -3.51 3.16
CA GLY A 73 5.02 -3.42 4.26
C GLY A 73 5.81 -2.11 4.27
N SER A 74 5.37 -1.13 3.47
CA SER A 74 6.05 0.16 3.29
C SER A 74 6.23 0.98 4.56
N THR A 75 5.34 0.88 5.56
CA THR A 75 5.54 1.56 6.87
C THR A 75 6.81 1.09 7.58
N THR A 76 7.17 -0.19 7.44
CA THR A 76 8.42 -0.73 8.02
C THR A 76 9.63 -0.10 7.36
N LEU A 77 9.68 -0.09 6.02
CA LEU A 77 10.79 0.52 5.28
C LEU A 77 10.86 2.04 5.51
N GLN A 78 9.72 2.72 5.58
CA GLN A 78 9.66 4.13 5.96
C GLN A 78 10.33 4.38 7.32
N SER A 79 10.05 3.54 8.33
CA SER A 79 10.68 3.69 9.65
C SER A 79 12.20 3.54 9.59
N ILE A 80 12.70 2.57 8.82
CA ILE A 80 14.13 2.33 8.61
C ILE A 80 14.78 3.53 7.92
N VAL A 81 14.22 4.00 6.81
CA VAL A 81 14.72 5.16 6.05
C VAL A 81 14.69 6.43 6.89
N ASN A 82 13.61 6.65 7.65
CA ASN A 82 13.51 7.80 8.56
C ASN A 82 14.57 7.76 9.66
N ARG A 83 14.81 6.61 10.27
CA ARG A 83 15.90 6.45 11.26
C ARG A 83 17.26 6.71 10.63
N PHE A 84 17.53 6.16 9.45
CA PHE A 84 18.79 6.35 8.71
C PHE A 84 19.11 7.83 8.49
N GLY A 85 18.12 8.63 8.07
CA GLY A 85 18.31 10.05 7.86
C GLY A 85 18.36 10.88 9.14
N PHE A 86 17.57 10.49 10.15
CA PHE A 86 17.54 11.19 11.43
C PHE A 86 18.91 11.17 12.11
N ILE A 87 19.55 10.00 12.19
CA ILE A 87 20.89 9.88 12.81
C ILE A 87 22.00 10.57 11.99
N ARG A 88 21.72 10.97 10.75
CA ARG A 88 22.64 11.66 9.83
C ARG A 88 22.30 13.14 9.64
N ASN A 89 21.36 13.68 10.41
CA ASN A 89 20.89 15.07 10.29
C ASN A 89 20.45 15.46 8.87
N LEU A 90 19.82 14.53 8.14
CA LEU A 90 19.35 14.78 6.78
C LEU A 90 18.03 15.57 6.77
N SER A 91 17.80 16.33 5.71
CA SER A 91 16.58 17.10 5.51
C SER A 91 15.43 16.22 5.00
N PHE A 92 14.30 16.24 5.70
CA PHE A 92 13.13 15.42 5.39
C PHE A 92 12.01 16.24 4.76
N ALA A 93 11.48 15.77 3.63
CA ALA A 93 10.15 16.16 3.20
C ALA A 93 9.15 15.50 4.16
N PHE A 94 8.60 16.29 5.09
CA PHE A 94 7.73 15.79 6.16
C PHE A 94 6.51 16.70 6.31
N ARG A 95 5.32 16.10 6.34
CA ARG A 95 4.05 16.85 6.39
C ARG A 95 3.82 17.46 7.77
N ARG A 96 3.51 18.77 7.81
CA ARG A 96 3.28 19.52 9.06
C ARG A 96 2.07 19.07 9.87
N GLN A 97 1.01 18.63 9.16
CA GLN A 97 -0.31 18.37 9.75
C GLN A 97 -0.65 16.88 9.87
N ASP A 98 0.25 15.96 9.52
CA ASP A 98 0.05 14.53 9.81
C ASP A 98 1.39 13.88 10.09
N PRO A 99 1.61 13.41 11.34
CA PRO A 99 2.86 12.76 11.72
C PRO A 99 3.11 11.45 10.97
N ARG A 100 2.11 10.86 10.31
CA ARG A 100 2.26 9.67 9.46
C ARG A 100 2.70 10.03 8.03
N GLY A 101 2.74 11.32 7.70
CA GLY A 101 3.13 11.81 6.39
C GLY A 101 2.13 11.47 5.30
N HIS A 102 0.84 11.27 5.60
CA HIS A 102 -0.15 11.01 4.54
C HIS A 102 -0.56 12.32 3.85
N VAL A 103 -0.43 12.33 2.52
CA VAL A 103 -1.05 13.30 1.61
C VAL A 103 -1.88 12.52 0.58
N THR A 104 -2.45 11.40 1.02
CA THR A 104 -3.15 10.48 0.13
C THR A 104 -4.42 11.15 -0.39
N PHE A 105 -4.67 10.99 -1.69
CA PHE A 105 -5.89 11.50 -2.38
C PHE A 105 -6.04 13.03 -2.39
N LYS A 106 -4.93 13.77 -2.30
CA LYS A 106 -4.91 15.22 -2.56
C LYS A 106 -4.10 15.51 -3.81
N ASP A 107 -4.52 16.51 -4.57
CA ASP A 107 -3.71 17.06 -5.64
C ASP A 107 -2.39 17.56 -5.05
N PHE A 108 -1.30 16.96 -5.50
CA PHE A 108 0.05 17.36 -5.12
C PHE A 108 0.68 18.03 -6.33
N SER A 109 1.12 19.28 -6.17
CA SER A 109 1.69 20.12 -7.22
C SER A 109 3.08 20.61 -6.82
N LYS A 110 3.75 21.35 -7.72
CA LYS A 110 5.04 21.98 -7.42
C LYS A 110 4.98 23.00 -6.28
N ALA A 111 3.79 23.55 -5.97
CA ALA A 111 3.60 24.48 -4.86
C ALA A 111 3.39 23.78 -3.51
N SER A 112 2.91 22.53 -3.52
CA SER A 112 2.53 21.78 -2.32
C SER A 112 3.64 21.62 -1.27
N PRO A 113 4.94 21.49 -1.60
CA PRO A 113 5.99 21.44 -0.57
C PRO A 113 5.98 22.65 0.38
N ARG A 114 5.78 23.87 -0.15
CA ARG A 114 5.71 25.10 0.65
C ARG A 114 4.47 25.14 1.55
N GLU A 115 3.38 24.56 1.08
CA GLU A 115 2.11 24.55 1.80
C GLU A 115 2.03 23.43 2.83
N MET A 116 2.70 22.30 2.60
CA MET A 116 2.45 21.07 3.36
C MET A 116 3.64 20.62 4.20
N PHE A 117 4.88 20.97 3.84
CA PHE A 117 6.07 20.45 4.50
C PHE A 117 6.74 21.45 5.44
N PHE A 118 7.56 20.93 6.35
CA PHE A 118 8.52 21.76 7.08
C PHE A 118 9.69 22.14 6.16
N PRO A 119 10.28 23.34 6.29
CA PRO A 119 11.46 23.69 5.52
C PRO A 119 12.63 22.73 5.82
N PRO A 120 13.54 22.51 4.84
CA PRO A 120 14.75 21.72 5.04
C PRO A 120 15.58 22.27 6.20
N ILE A 121 16.36 21.40 6.85
CA ILE A 121 17.13 21.76 8.06
C ILE A 121 18.12 22.89 7.78
N HIS A 122 18.73 22.90 6.59
CA HIS A 122 19.72 23.89 6.17
C HIS A 122 19.12 25.11 5.43
N ASP A 123 17.80 25.15 5.24
CA ASP A 123 17.08 26.20 4.50
C ASP A 123 15.95 26.79 5.35
N ARG A 124 16.28 27.13 6.61
CA ARG A 124 15.32 27.72 7.56
C ARG A 124 15.14 29.23 7.37
N ILE A 125 16.09 29.89 6.72
CA ILE A 125 16.11 31.35 6.55
C ILE A 125 15.43 31.72 5.23
N THR A 126 15.90 31.16 4.12
CA THR A 126 15.36 31.45 2.78
C THR A 126 14.05 30.73 2.49
N CYS A 127 13.77 29.61 3.18
CA CYS A 127 12.53 28.83 3.07
C CYS A 127 12.17 28.56 1.60
N THR A 128 13.12 28.07 0.81
CA THR A 128 12.90 27.71 -0.59
C THR A 128 12.08 26.44 -0.75
N PHE A 129 12.02 25.61 0.30
CA PHE A 129 11.39 24.28 0.32
C PHE A 129 11.96 23.37 -0.79
N ARG A 130 13.28 23.41 -0.98
CA ARG A 130 14.04 22.60 -1.94
C ARG A 130 15.27 21.99 -1.27
N GLY A 131 15.85 20.96 -1.88
CA GLY A 131 17.05 20.30 -1.34
C GLY A 131 16.75 19.33 -0.21
N TYR A 132 15.55 18.71 -0.22
CA TYR A 132 15.28 17.61 0.71
C TYR A 132 16.08 16.38 0.31
N ASN A 133 16.67 15.71 1.30
CA ASN A 133 17.41 14.47 1.10
C ASN A 133 16.46 13.27 1.11
N ILE A 134 15.50 13.23 2.05
CA ILE A 134 14.62 12.08 2.21
C ILE A 134 13.16 12.48 2.07
N SER A 135 12.42 11.74 1.25
CA SER A 135 10.96 11.77 1.25
C SER A 135 10.42 10.36 1.48
N THR A 136 9.63 10.21 2.53
CA THR A 136 8.84 8.99 2.81
C THR A 136 7.34 9.31 2.92
N VAL A 137 6.95 10.49 2.44
CA VAL A 137 5.57 10.97 2.46
C VAL A 137 4.73 10.07 1.55
N HIS A 138 3.54 9.72 2.02
CA HIS A 138 2.58 8.97 1.22
C HIS A 138 1.85 9.92 0.27
N ILE A 139 2.40 10.07 -0.94
CA ILE A 139 1.85 10.84 -2.06
C ILE A 139 1.77 9.94 -3.29
N ALA A 140 0.85 10.24 -4.22
CA ALA A 140 0.89 9.63 -5.55
C ALA A 140 2.19 10.07 -6.26
N TYR A 141 2.89 9.13 -6.88
CA TYR A 141 4.16 9.40 -7.51
C TYR A 141 4.02 10.34 -8.71
N ASN A 142 4.83 11.40 -8.72
CA ASN A 142 5.05 12.23 -9.88
C ASN A 142 6.51 12.67 -9.89
N ARG A 143 7.30 12.13 -10.82
CA ARG A 143 8.74 12.38 -10.90
C ARG A 143 9.08 13.85 -11.10
N GLN A 144 8.31 14.57 -11.91
CA GLN A 144 8.57 15.97 -12.21
C GLN A 144 8.36 16.86 -11.00
N ILE A 145 7.34 16.56 -10.18
CA ILE A 145 7.07 17.29 -8.94
C ILE A 145 8.08 16.90 -7.87
N ALA A 146 8.38 15.61 -7.71
CA ALA A 146 9.39 15.15 -6.77
C ALA A 146 10.76 15.82 -7.03
N ASN A 147 11.21 15.86 -8.29
CA ASN A 147 12.44 16.54 -8.69
C ASN A 147 12.41 18.06 -8.47
N SER A 148 11.24 18.70 -8.28
CA SER A 148 11.19 20.14 -8.05
C SER A 148 11.57 20.54 -6.63
N TYR A 149 11.60 19.61 -5.67
CA TYR A 149 11.95 19.90 -4.27
C TYR A 149 13.01 18.97 -3.68
N MET A 150 13.19 17.78 -4.21
CA MET A 150 14.26 16.89 -3.78
C MET A 150 15.63 17.38 -4.28
N THR A 151 16.69 17.01 -3.57
CA THR A 151 18.08 17.22 -4.02
C THR A 151 18.33 16.53 -5.36
N GLU A 152 19.13 17.15 -6.21
CA GLU A 152 19.53 16.56 -7.49
C GLU A 152 20.21 15.19 -7.31
N GLY A 153 19.98 14.27 -8.23
CA GLY A 153 20.52 12.91 -8.15
C GLY A 153 19.82 11.98 -7.15
N THR A 154 18.71 12.41 -6.54
CA THR A 154 17.88 11.58 -5.64
C THR A 154 17.52 10.24 -6.27
N LYS A 155 17.74 9.16 -5.52
CA LYS A 155 17.36 7.80 -5.92
C LYS A 155 15.92 7.51 -5.53
N TYR A 156 15.17 6.92 -6.45
CA TYR A 156 13.78 6.55 -6.26
C TYR A 156 13.68 5.06 -5.97
N ILE A 157 13.02 4.71 -4.87
CA ILE A 157 12.79 3.32 -4.49
C ILE A 157 11.32 3.11 -4.20
N SER A 158 10.84 1.89 -4.35
CA SER A 158 9.48 1.49 -3.97
C SER A 158 9.48 0.04 -3.50
N LEU A 159 8.33 -0.39 -2.95
CA LEU A 159 8.06 -1.78 -2.65
C LEU A 159 6.84 -2.22 -3.43
N LEU A 160 6.94 -3.38 -4.07
CA LEU A 160 5.82 -4.04 -4.71
C LEU A 160 5.43 -5.27 -3.93
N ARG A 161 4.15 -5.61 -3.97
CA ARG A 161 3.60 -6.83 -3.43
C ARG A 161 2.70 -7.48 -4.46
N GLU A 162 2.71 -8.81 -4.47
CA GLU A 162 1.78 -9.61 -5.28
C GLU A 162 0.34 -9.06 -5.14
N PRO A 163 -0.33 -8.74 -6.27
CA PRO A 163 -1.57 -7.95 -6.25
C PRO A 163 -2.70 -8.53 -5.38
N VAL A 164 -2.91 -9.85 -5.40
CA VAL A 164 -4.00 -10.47 -4.63
C VAL A 164 -3.72 -10.38 -3.13
N SER A 165 -2.48 -10.67 -2.72
CA SER A 165 -2.02 -10.57 -1.33
C SER A 165 -2.08 -9.13 -0.81
N GLN A 166 -1.74 -8.17 -1.66
CA GLN A 166 -1.83 -6.74 -1.34
C GLN A 166 -3.29 -6.34 -1.15
N TRP A 167 -4.17 -6.75 -2.08
CA TRP A 167 -5.60 -6.45 -2.03
C TRP A 167 -6.28 -7.06 -0.81
N LEU A 168 -6.00 -8.31 -0.46
CA LEU A 168 -6.53 -8.95 0.76
C LEU A 168 -6.13 -8.17 2.02
N SER A 169 -4.88 -7.71 2.08
CA SER A 169 -4.42 -6.87 3.19
C SER A 169 -5.13 -5.51 3.22
N ALA A 170 -5.43 -4.93 2.05
CA ALA A 170 -6.23 -3.71 1.95
C ALA A 170 -7.68 -3.94 2.38
N TYR A 171 -8.29 -5.04 1.95
CA TYR A 171 -9.65 -5.45 2.30
C TYR A 171 -9.85 -5.48 3.80
N GLN A 172 -8.97 -6.20 4.51
CA GLN A 172 -9.02 -6.29 5.98
C GLN A 172 -8.77 -4.94 6.65
N PHE A 173 -7.74 -4.21 6.21
CA PHE A 173 -7.32 -2.97 6.85
C PHE A 173 -8.34 -1.83 6.70
N PHE A 174 -8.91 -1.68 5.52
CA PHE A 174 -9.90 -0.65 5.21
C PHE A 174 -11.34 -1.09 5.51
N LYS A 175 -11.53 -2.32 6.02
CA LYS A 175 -12.85 -2.88 6.37
C LYS A 175 -13.82 -2.82 5.19
N LEU A 176 -13.35 -3.34 4.05
CA LEU A 176 -14.11 -3.28 2.80
C LEU A 176 -15.34 -4.20 2.81
N ASP A 177 -15.39 -5.17 3.73
CA ASP A 177 -16.59 -5.96 4.04
C ASP A 177 -17.81 -5.06 4.25
N LYS A 178 -17.63 -3.92 4.94
CA LYS A 178 -18.68 -2.95 5.26
C LYS A 178 -19.30 -2.25 4.06
N LEU A 179 -18.72 -2.39 2.87
CA LEU A 179 -19.31 -1.86 1.64
C LEU A 179 -20.53 -2.68 1.19
N THR A 180 -20.61 -3.93 1.64
CA THR A 180 -21.72 -4.84 1.37
C THR A 180 -22.63 -4.94 2.60
N ARG A 181 -23.94 -5.11 2.39
CA ARG A 181 -24.90 -5.18 3.51
C ARG A 181 -24.72 -6.44 4.36
N ASP A 182 -24.26 -7.51 3.73
CA ASP A 182 -24.02 -8.83 4.31
C ASP A 182 -22.57 -9.02 4.78
N HIS A 183 -21.72 -7.99 4.66
CA HIS A 183 -20.30 -8.04 5.04
C HIS A 183 -19.52 -9.17 4.34
N SER A 184 -19.89 -9.50 3.09
CA SER A 184 -19.30 -10.61 2.33
C SER A 184 -18.25 -10.14 1.33
N MET A 185 -17.13 -10.86 1.28
CA MET A 185 -16.12 -10.68 0.23
C MET A 185 -16.66 -11.14 -1.12
N GLU A 186 -17.41 -12.23 -1.15
CA GLU A 186 -18.03 -12.80 -2.34
C GLU A 186 -18.98 -11.80 -2.99
N THR A 187 -19.87 -11.18 -2.19
CA THR A 187 -20.79 -10.14 -2.67
C THR A 187 -20.04 -8.91 -3.22
N LEU A 188 -18.91 -8.54 -2.59
CA LEU A 188 -18.07 -7.45 -3.07
C LEU A 188 -17.40 -7.79 -4.40
N LEU A 189 -16.93 -9.04 -4.57
CA LEU A 189 -16.29 -9.50 -5.79
C LEU A 189 -17.28 -9.70 -6.94
N ASP A 190 -18.50 -10.14 -6.66
CA ASP A 190 -19.59 -10.27 -7.63
C ASP A 190 -19.98 -8.89 -8.19
N LYS A 191 -20.09 -7.89 -7.29
CA LYS A 191 -20.42 -6.49 -7.64
C LYS A 191 -19.18 -5.60 -7.78
N LYS A 192 -18.04 -6.18 -8.13
CA LYS A 192 -16.74 -5.49 -8.12
C LYS A 192 -16.77 -4.16 -8.88
N ASN A 193 -17.41 -4.10 -10.05
CA ASN A 193 -17.42 -2.89 -10.89
C ASN A 193 -18.08 -1.68 -10.20
N ASP A 194 -19.10 -1.91 -9.37
CA ASP A 194 -19.82 -0.85 -8.64
C ASP A 194 -18.95 -0.30 -7.50
N TYR A 195 -18.32 -1.18 -6.76
CA TYR A 195 -17.45 -0.83 -5.64
C TYR A 195 -16.12 -0.23 -6.10
N TRP A 196 -15.59 -0.73 -7.22
CA TRP A 196 -14.36 -0.26 -7.85
C TRP A 196 -14.45 1.16 -8.40
N ARG A 197 -15.66 1.62 -8.74
CA ARG A 197 -15.91 3.01 -9.15
C ARG A 197 -16.13 3.94 -7.96
N SER A 198 -16.76 3.44 -6.90
CA SER A 198 -17.15 4.25 -5.75
C SER A 198 -16.09 4.31 -4.64
N ASN A 199 -15.15 3.36 -4.59
CA ASN A 199 -14.14 3.26 -3.55
C ASN A 199 -12.76 2.88 -4.11
N LEU A 200 -11.80 3.82 -4.03
CA LEU A 200 -10.42 3.63 -4.53
C LEU A 200 -9.68 2.47 -3.84
N TYR A 201 -10.00 2.21 -2.56
CA TYR A 201 -9.35 1.15 -1.79
C TYR A 201 -9.77 -0.26 -2.20
N SER A 202 -10.84 -0.38 -3.00
CA SER A 202 -11.34 -1.67 -3.48
C SER A 202 -10.58 -2.23 -4.69
N ARG A 203 -9.62 -1.47 -5.24
CA ARG A 203 -8.72 -1.87 -6.33
C ARG A 203 -7.27 -2.04 -5.84
N ASN A 204 -6.36 -2.49 -6.71
CA ASN A 204 -4.92 -2.49 -6.42
C ASN A 204 -4.40 -1.04 -6.31
N LEU A 205 -4.28 -0.55 -5.07
CA LEU A 205 -3.84 0.82 -4.78
C LEU A 205 -2.39 1.10 -5.19
N GLN A 206 -1.56 0.07 -5.38
CA GLN A 206 -0.16 0.26 -5.78
C GLN A 206 -0.07 1.04 -7.09
N SER A 207 -1.00 0.82 -8.03
CA SER A 207 -1.09 1.56 -9.28
C SER A 207 -1.27 3.06 -9.06
N LEU A 208 -2.14 3.45 -8.12
CA LEU A 208 -2.35 4.86 -7.76
C LEU A 208 -1.10 5.46 -7.12
N ASP A 209 -0.49 4.73 -6.19
CA ASP A 209 0.70 5.18 -5.48
C ASP A 209 1.87 5.40 -6.44
N LEU A 210 1.96 4.60 -7.51
CA LEU A 210 2.94 4.71 -8.59
C LEU A 210 2.58 5.77 -9.65
N GLY A 211 1.46 6.48 -9.48
CA GLY A 211 1.10 7.64 -10.31
C GLY A 211 0.16 7.32 -11.49
N LEU A 212 -0.36 6.10 -11.60
CA LEU A 212 -1.38 5.78 -12.59
C LEU A 212 -2.71 6.42 -12.21
N ARG A 213 -3.46 6.89 -13.22
CA ARG A 213 -4.82 7.38 -13.04
C ARG A 213 -5.80 6.23 -13.00
N VAL A 214 -6.94 6.41 -12.34
CA VAL A 214 -7.97 5.36 -12.15
C VAL A 214 -8.46 4.79 -13.49
N ASN A 215 -8.58 5.62 -14.53
CA ASN A 215 -8.97 5.19 -15.87
C ASN A 215 -7.91 4.34 -16.59
N GLN A 216 -6.69 4.28 -16.07
CA GLN A 216 -5.58 3.48 -16.62
C GLN A 216 -5.46 2.11 -15.92
N PHE A 217 -6.25 1.83 -14.88
CA PHE A 217 -6.10 0.59 -14.10
C PHE A 217 -6.53 -0.67 -14.86
N GLU A 218 -7.32 -0.51 -15.92
CA GLU A 218 -7.86 -1.59 -16.75
C GLU A 218 -7.18 -1.64 -18.14
N ASP A 219 -6.18 -0.77 -18.38
CA ASP A 219 -5.46 -0.73 -19.64
C ASP A 219 -4.44 -1.88 -19.71
N MET A 220 -4.79 -2.93 -20.46
CA MET A 220 -3.91 -4.09 -20.67
C MET A 220 -2.60 -3.71 -21.38
N ALA A 221 -2.54 -2.60 -22.11
CA ALA A 221 -1.29 -2.14 -22.73
C ALA A 221 -0.24 -1.75 -21.68
N LEU A 222 -0.67 -1.28 -20.49
CA LEU A 222 0.24 -1.00 -19.38
C LEU A 222 0.69 -2.27 -18.64
N SER A 223 0.01 -3.39 -18.83
CA SER A 223 0.39 -4.69 -18.24
C SER A 223 1.40 -5.47 -19.10
N ASN A 224 1.49 -5.15 -20.40
CA ASN A 224 2.32 -5.85 -21.39
C ASN A 224 3.58 -5.07 -21.79
N ASN A 225 3.81 -3.89 -21.22
CA ASN A 225 5.06 -3.18 -21.42
C ASN A 225 6.04 -3.64 -20.35
N ASP A 226 7.04 -4.42 -20.77
CA ASP A 226 8.22 -4.75 -19.98
C ASP A 226 8.86 -3.43 -19.48
N PHE A 227 8.95 -3.28 -18.16
CA PHE A 227 9.68 -2.20 -17.50
C PHE A 227 11.17 -2.50 -17.46
#